data_AF-A0A2W5TUA6-F1
#
_entry.id   AF-A0A2W5TUA6-F1
#
_cell.length_a   1.000
_cell.length_b   1.000
_cell.length_c   1.000
_cell.angle_alpha   90.00
_cell.angle_beta   90.00
_cell.angle_gamma   90.00
#
_symmetry.space_group_name_H-M   'P 1'
#
loop_
_entity.id
_entity.type
_entity.pdbx_description
1 polymer ?
#
loop_
_entity_poly.entity_id
_entity_poly.type
_entity_poly.pdbx_seq_one_letter_code
_entity_poly.pdbx_strand_id
1 'polypeptide(L)'
;MAKEKNAARGQYGEVVTRLQQIVESLEGGELSLEESLERFEQGIGLVKQAEGILGDAEKRIEQLLSDDGRTVPLKVAETAAVEPPRVAAPAKKPVTTPSPAPVAELEDDVPF
;
A
#
# COMPACT_ATOMS: atom_id res chain seq x y z
N MET A 1 -33.22 -5.87 11.66
CA MET A 1 -31.82 -5.48 11.89
C MET A 1 -30.77 -6.54 11.49
N ALA A 2 -31.11 -7.82 11.26
CA ALA A 2 -30.15 -8.83 10.79
C ALA A 2 -29.70 -8.65 9.32
N LYS A 3 -30.53 -8.01 8.48
CA LYS A 3 -30.27 -7.77 7.05
C LYS A 3 -29.14 -6.74 6.81
N GLU A 4 -29.07 -5.68 7.62
CA GLU A 4 -27.96 -4.70 7.57
C GLU A 4 -26.62 -5.27 8.05
N LYS A 5 -26.63 -6.15 9.06
CA LYS A 5 -25.42 -6.80 9.58
C LYS A 5 -24.72 -7.69 8.55
N ASN A 6 -25.49 -8.33 7.67
CA ASN A 6 -24.98 -9.15 6.58
C ASN A 6 -24.46 -8.28 5.42
N ALA A 7 -25.15 -7.16 5.14
CA ALA A 7 -24.74 -6.20 4.11
C ALA A 7 -23.38 -5.56 4.41
N ALA A 8 -23.13 -5.10 5.65
CA ALA A 8 -21.84 -4.49 6.01
C ALA A 8 -20.66 -5.49 5.92
N ARG A 9 -20.89 -6.75 6.31
CA ARG A 9 -19.90 -7.83 6.12
C ARG A 9 -19.64 -8.13 4.64
N GLY A 10 -20.69 -8.17 3.83
CA GLY A 10 -20.59 -8.36 2.39
C GLY A 10 -19.81 -7.23 1.72
N GLN A 11 -20.12 -5.98 2.08
CA GLN A 11 -19.43 -4.79 1.57
C GLN A 11 -17.95 -4.77 1.96
N TYR A 12 -17.59 -5.08 3.20
CA TYR A 12 -16.19 -5.15 3.62
C TYR A 12 -15.43 -6.24 2.83
N GLY A 13 -16.00 -7.45 2.72
CA GLY A 13 -15.38 -8.53 1.97
C GLY A 13 -15.18 -8.20 0.50
N GLU A 14 -16.13 -7.50 -0.12
CA GLU A 14 -16.02 -7.03 -1.50
C GLU A 14 -14.90 -6.01 -1.68
N VAL A 15 -14.79 -5.03 -0.76
CA VAL A 15 -13.73 -4.01 -0.78
C VAL A 15 -12.35 -4.67 -0.65
N VAL A 16 -12.19 -5.61 0.28
CA VAL A 16 -10.93 -6.35 0.46
C VAL A 16 -10.59 -7.18 -0.78
N THR A 17 -11.57 -7.89 -1.35
CA THR A 17 -11.36 -8.68 -2.58
C THR A 17 -10.89 -7.82 -3.73
N ARG A 18 -11.51 -6.65 -3.92
CA ARG A 18 -11.15 -5.72 -4.98
C ARG A 18 -9.78 -5.08 -4.76
N LEU A 19 -9.42 -4.80 -3.51
CA LEU A 19 -8.09 -4.30 -3.17
C LEU A 19 -7.00 -5.34 -3.50
N GLN A 20 -7.27 -6.62 -3.23
CA GLN A 20 -6.37 -7.72 -3.57
C GLN A 20 -6.12 -7.82 -5.08
N GLN A 21 -7.18 -7.70 -5.89
CA GLN A 21 -7.07 -7.67 -7.36
C GLN A 21 -6.22 -6.49 -7.86
N ILE A 22 -6.35 -5.32 -7.23
CA ILE A 22 -5.52 -4.16 -7.57
C ILE A 22 -4.05 -4.45 -7.24
N VAL A 23 -3.76 -5.00 -6.06
CA VAL A 23 -2.39 -5.36 -5.66
C VAL A 23 -1.79 -6.38 -6.62
N GLU A 24 -2.52 -7.46 -6.93
CA GLU A 24 -2.08 -8.47 -7.90
C GLU A 24 -1.76 -7.84 -9.27
N SER A 25 -2.58 -6.90 -9.74
CA SER A 25 -2.33 -6.21 -11.01
C SER A 25 -1.07 -5.32 -10.99
N LEU A 26 -0.80 -4.66 -9.85
CA LEU A 26 0.38 -3.82 -9.66
C LEU A 26 1.66 -4.65 -9.54
N GLU A 27 1.59 -5.82 -8.91
CA GLU A 27 2.72 -6.76 -8.78
C GLU A 27 3.06 -7.47 -10.09
N GLY A 28 2.08 -7.61 -11.01
CA GLY A 28 2.26 -8.25 -12.31
C GLY A 28 3.25 -7.54 -13.25
N GLY A 29 3.45 -6.23 -13.09
CA GLY A 29 4.48 -5.47 -13.81
C GLY A 29 4.23 -5.25 -15.31
N GLU A 30 3.06 -5.60 -15.82
CA GLU A 30 2.66 -5.40 -17.24
C GLU A 30 1.99 -4.03 -17.49
N LEU A 31 1.67 -3.29 -16.43
CA LEU A 31 0.98 -2.00 -16.50
C LEU A 31 1.94 -0.88 -16.93
N SER A 32 1.44 0.05 -17.74
CA SER A 32 2.11 1.33 -17.96
C SER A 32 2.14 2.20 -16.67
N LEU A 33 2.89 3.29 -16.70
CA LEU A 33 2.98 4.21 -15.56
C LEU A 33 1.63 4.83 -15.24
N GLU A 34 0.94 5.38 -16.24
CA GLU A 34 -0.41 5.94 -16.08
C GLU A 34 -1.40 4.90 -15.52
N GLU A 35 -1.40 3.67 -16.04
CA GLU A 35 -2.28 2.60 -15.53
C GLU A 35 -1.93 2.23 -14.09
N SER A 36 -0.64 2.16 -13.75
CA SER A 36 -0.19 1.87 -12.39
C SER A 36 -0.64 2.96 -11.40
N LEU A 37 -0.60 4.24 -11.81
CA LEU A 37 -1.09 5.35 -11.01
C LEU A 37 -2.60 5.31 -10.81
N GLU A 38 -3.36 4.99 -11.86
CA GLU A 38 -4.82 4.84 -11.76
C GLU A 38 -5.21 3.70 -10.80
N ARG A 39 -4.54 2.54 -10.92
CA ARG A 39 -4.75 1.40 -10.01
C ARG A 39 -4.41 1.75 -8.57
N PHE A 40 -3.31 2.47 -8.36
CA PHE A 40 -2.92 2.93 -7.02
C PHE A 40 -3.96 3.88 -6.41
N GLU A 41 -4.46 4.85 -7.17
CA GLU A 41 -5.52 5.77 -6.71
C GLU A 41 -6.81 5.01 -6.34
N GLN A 42 -7.22 4.06 -7.18
CA GLN A 42 -8.35 3.18 -6.89
C GLN A 42 -8.12 2.38 -5.59
N GLY A 43 -6.91 1.86 -5.37
CA GLY A 43 -6.54 1.16 -4.14
C GLY A 43 -6.67 2.04 -2.90
N ILE A 44 -6.21 3.29 -2.95
CA ILE A 44 -6.36 4.25 -1.86
C ILE A 44 -7.83 4.55 -1.57
N GLY A 45 -8.66 4.64 -2.61
CA GLY A 45 -10.11 4.79 -2.45
C GLY A 45 -10.76 3.62 -1.68
N LEU A 46 -10.37 2.39 -2.02
CA LEU A 46 -10.86 1.18 -1.34
C LEU A 46 -10.40 1.10 0.12
N VAL A 47 -9.17 1.50 0.43
CA VAL A 47 -8.68 1.56 1.83
C VAL A 47 -9.55 2.51 2.65
N LYS A 48 -9.81 3.72 2.15
CA LYS A 48 -10.70 4.69 2.82
C LYS A 48 -12.12 4.15 3.00
N GLN A 49 -12.63 3.40 2.02
CA GLN A 49 -13.93 2.76 2.12
C GLN A 49 -13.94 1.68 3.22
N ALA A 50 -12.89 0.86 3.31
CA ALA A 50 -12.75 -0.15 4.36
C ALA A 50 -12.70 0.49 5.75
N GLU A 51 -11.93 1.57 5.92
CA GLU A 51 -11.88 2.35 7.16
C GLU A 51 -13.26 2.87 7.56
N GLY A 52 -14.05 3.40 6.62
CA GLY A 52 -15.42 3.83 6.88
C GLY A 52 -16.32 2.71 7.38
N ILE A 53 -16.27 1.53 6.72
CA ILE A 53 -17.07 0.36 7.12
C ILE A 53 -16.66 -0.11 8.53
N LEU A 54 -15.36 -0.11 8.84
CA LEU A 54 -14.86 -0.49 10.17
C LEU A 54 -15.27 0.53 11.24
N GLY A 55 -15.22 1.83 10.93
CA GLY A 55 -15.65 2.88 11.86
C GLY A 55 -17.15 2.81 12.18
N ASP A 56 -17.99 2.47 11.21
CA ASP A 56 -19.42 2.25 11.45
C ASP A 56 -19.68 1.00 12.29
N ALA A 57 -18.88 -0.06 12.08
CA ALA A 57 -18.95 -1.26 12.91
C ALA A 57 -18.53 -0.96 14.36
N GLU A 58 -17.47 -0.17 14.56
CA GLU A 58 -16.99 0.26 15.88
C GLU A 58 -18.06 1.05 16.63
N LYS A 59 -18.63 2.10 16.02
CA LYS A 59 -19.74 2.87 16.60
C LYS A 59 -20.91 1.99 17.01
N ARG A 60 -21.23 0.98 16.21
CA ARG A 60 -22.30 0.03 16.52
C ARG A 60 -21.97 -0.83 17.72
N ILE A 61 -20.71 -1.23 17.90
CA ILE A 61 -20.27 -1.97 19.09
C ILE A 61 -20.34 -1.06 20.33
N GLU A 62 -19.91 0.20 20.24
CA GLU A 62 -20.00 1.16 21.35
C GLU A 62 -21.45 1.38 21.81
N GLN A 63 -22.39 1.52 20.86
CA GLN A 63 -23.82 1.62 21.18
C GLN A 63 -24.32 0.38 21.92
N LEU A 64 -23.94 -0.82 21.46
CA LEU A 64 -24.35 -2.08 22.10
C LEU A 64 -23.75 -2.26 23.51
N LEU A 65 -22.52 -1.80 23.73
CA LEU A 65 -21.89 -1.80 25.06
C LEU A 65 -22.54 -0.79 26.01
N SER A 66 -23.17 0.25 25.46
CA SER A 66 -23.84 1.30 26.24
C SER A 66 -25.20 0.86 26.83
N ASP A 67 -25.86 -0.15 26.25
CA ASP A 67 -27.14 -0.69 26.75
C ASP A 67 -27.03 -1.38 28.14
N ASP A 68 -25.81 -1.72 28.59
CA ASP A 68 -25.52 -2.19 29.96
C ASP A 68 -25.11 -1.06 30.94
N GLY A 69 -25.24 0.21 30.54
CA GLY A 69 -25.03 1.39 31.39
C GLY A 69 -23.56 1.72 31.70
N ARG A 70 -22.59 1.06 31.05
CA ARG A 70 -21.16 1.37 31.18
C ARG A 70 -20.52 1.50 29.80
N THR A 71 -20.22 2.73 29.39
CA THR A 71 -19.38 3.00 28.22
C THR A 71 -17.93 2.64 28.56
N VAL A 72 -17.45 1.53 28.02
CA VAL A 72 -16.00 1.29 27.92
C VAL A 72 -15.59 1.64 26.49
N PRO A 73 -14.76 2.70 26.28
CA PRO A 73 -14.26 2.98 24.94
C PRO A 73 -13.48 1.76 24.46
N LEU A 74 -13.76 1.33 23.23
CA LEU A 74 -12.98 0.29 22.57
C LEU A 74 -11.56 0.82 22.44
N LYS A 75 -10.67 0.36 23.32
CA LYS A 75 -9.25 0.67 23.21
C LYS A 75 -8.70 -0.23 22.11
N VAL A 76 -8.91 0.18 20.86
CA VAL A 76 -8.16 -0.38 19.73
C VAL A 76 -6.72 0.02 20.01
N ALA A 77 -5.95 -0.89 20.59
CA ALA A 77 -4.53 -0.69 20.77
C ALA A 77 -3.99 -0.40 19.39
N GLU A 78 -3.44 0.80 19.22
CA GLU A 78 -2.79 1.28 18.02
C GLU A 78 -1.80 0.21 17.56
N THR A 79 -2.24 -0.68 16.66
CA THR A 79 -1.35 -1.64 16.03
C THR A 79 -0.55 -0.83 15.05
N ALA A 80 0.58 -0.35 15.56
CA ALA A 80 1.79 0.08 14.89
C ALA A 80 1.60 0.35 13.40
N ALA A 81 1.61 1.63 13.04
CA ALA A 81 2.08 2.16 11.77
C ALA A 81 1.97 1.15 10.62
N VAL A 82 0.82 1.12 9.94
CA VAL A 82 0.82 0.74 8.53
C VAL A 82 1.66 1.82 7.85
N GLU A 83 2.98 1.60 7.76
CA GLU A 83 3.81 2.40 6.88
C GLU A 83 3.17 2.34 5.50
N PRO A 84 2.97 3.50 4.82
CA PRO A 84 2.54 3.47 3.44
C PRO A 84 3.52 2.59 2.65
N PRO A 85 3.06 1.79 1.67
CA PRO A 85 3.95 0.94 0.90
C PRO A 85 5.03 1.84 0.29
N ARG A 86 6.28 1.69 0.79
CA ARG A 86 7.44 2.38 0.22
C ARG A 86 7.47 1.98 -1.23
N VAL A 87 7.26 2.95 -2.11
CA VAL A 87 7.39 2.80 -3.56
C VAL A 87 8.81 2.30 -3.81
N ALA A 88 8.97 0.99 -3.99
CA ALA A 88 10.22 0.42 -4.42
C ALA A 88 10.42 0.90 -5.86
N ALA A 89 11.20 1.96 -6.02
CA ALA A 89 11.67 2.40 -7.32
C ALA A 89 12.26 1.18 -8.06
N PRO A 90 11.98 1.00 -9.36
CA PRO A 90 12.48 -0.15 -10.09
C PRO A 90 14.01 -0.13 -10.05
N ALA A 91 14.59 -1.20 -9.49
CA ALA A 91 16.03 -1.44 -9.54
C ALA A 91 16.45 -1.43 -11.01
N LYS A 92 17.10 -0.34 -11.43
CA LYS A 92 17.76 -0.25 -12.73
C LYS A 92 18.75 -1.42 -12.79
N LYS A 93 18.48 -2.40 -13.67
CA LYS A 93 19.53 -3.34 -14.08
C LYS A 93 20.71 -2.49 -14.60
N PRO A 94 21.95 -2.71 -14.13
CA PRO A 94 23.07 -1.86 -14.54
C PRO A 94 23.28 -2.05 -16.05
N VAL A 95 23.14 -0.97 -16.81
CA VAL A 95 23.66 -0.93 -18.17
C VAL A 95 25.17 -0.90 -18.04
N THR A 96 25.83 -1.99 -18.42
CA THR A 96 27.29 -2.04 -18.53
C THR A 96 27.68 -1.13 -19.70
N THR A 97 28.10 0.09 -19.39
CA THR A 97 28.96 0.85 -20.28
C THR A 97 30.39 0.33 -20.10
N PRO A 98 31.12 -0.05 -21.16
CA PRO A 98 32.55 -0.30 -21.03
C PRO A 98 33.24 1.03 -20.73
N SER A 99 33.89 1.08 -19.58
CA SER A 99 34.85 2.11 -19.18
C SER A 99 35.92 2.26 -20.27
N PRO A 100 36.19 3.45 -20.82
CA PRO A 100 37.46 3.68 -21.50
C PRO A 100 38.56 3.72 -20.43
N ALA A 101 39.59 2.88 -20.60
CA ALA A 101 40.77 2.91 -19.75
C ALA A 101 41.48 4.28 -19.86
N PRO A 102 42.03 4.83 -18.76
CA PRO A 102 42.95 5.95 -18.88
C PRO A 102 44.23 5.44 -19.53
N VAL A 103 44.55 5.98 -20.71
CA VAL A 103 45.89 5.94 -21.26
C VAL A 103 46.82 6.67 -20.28
N ALA A 104 47.73 5.93 -19.66
CA ALA A 104 48.83 6.52 -18.93
C ALA A 104 49.84 7.05 -19.95
N GLU A 105 49.74 8.33 -20.28
CA GLU A 105 50.84 9.09 -20.86
C GLU A 105 51.94 9.18 -19.79
N LEU A 106 52.90 8.25 -19.87
CA LEU A 106 54.18 8.34 -19.18
C LEU A 106 55.07 9.27 -20.01
N GLU A 107 54.86 10.57 -19.87
CA GLU A 107 55.81 11.58 -20.28
C GLU A 107 56.63 11.94 -19.05
N ASP A 108 57.84 11.39 -18.92
CA ASP A 108 58.99 12.13 -18.37
C ASP A 108 60.28 11.30 -18.50
N ASP A 109 61.16 11.84 -19.35
CA ASP A 109 62.62 11.84 -19.31
C ASP A 109 63.39 10.50 -19.40
N VAL A 110 63.88 10.21 -20.62
CA VAL A 110 64.99 9.28 -20.88
C VAL A 110 66.29 10.10 -20.87
N PRO A 111 67.20 9.91 -19.90
CA PRO A 111 68.55 10.44 -20.00
C PRO A 111 69.54 9.42 -20.57
N PHE A 112 70.15 9.76 -21.71
CA PHE A 112 71.61 9.67 -21.96
C PHE A 112 72.03 10.73 -22.98
#